data_AF-A0A925W925-F1
#
_entry.id   AF-A0A925W925-F1
#
_cell.length_a   1.000
_cell.length_b   1.000
_cell.length_c   1.000
_cell.angle_alpha   90.00
_cell.angle_beta   90.00
_cell.angle_gamma   90.00
#
_symmetry.space_group_name_H-M   'P 1'
#
loop_
_entity.id
_entity.type
_entity.pdbx_description
1 polymer ?
#
loop_
_entity_poly.entity_id
_entity_poly.type
_entity_poly.pdbx_seq_one_letter_code
_entity_poly.pdbx_strand_id
1 'polypeptide(L)' 'MDATLAQILAAIGEPIVDVLVAPSGLDVTVSGAAIVDPEDDPTDQPGRLVLLIG' A
#
# COMPACT_ATOMS: atom_id res chain seq x y z
N MET A 1 -0.50 13.41 -19.16
CA MET A 1 -0.31 13.74 -17.74
C MET A 1 -0.62 12.47 -16.98
N ASP A 2 0.38 11.89 -16.34
CA ASP A 2 0.15 10.71 -15.51
C ASP A 2 -0.57 11.13 -14.24
N ALA A 3 -1.69 10.49 -13.92
CA ALA A 3 -2.44 10.76 -12.71
C ALA A 3 -1.66 10.24 -11.50
N THR A 4 -1.63 11.01 -10.42
CA THR A 4 -1.03 10.55 -9.16
C THR A 4 -1.90 9.47 -8.54
N LEU A 5 -1.31 8.56 -7.76
CA LEU A 5 -2.07 7.53 -7.05
C LEU A 5 -3.21 8.14 -6.20
N ALA A 6 -2.97 9.28 -5.56
CA ALA A 6 -3.99 10.01 -4.80
C ALA A 6 -5.17 10.48 -5.69
N GLN A 7 -4.91 10.93 -6.92
CA GLN A 7 -5.95 11.33 -7.87
C GLN A 7 -6.75 10.12 -8.38
N ILE A 8 -6.08 8.99 -8.57
CA ILE A 8 -6.75 7.73 -8.98
C ILE A 8 -7.65 7.24 -7.84
N LEU A 9 -7.15 7.19 -6.60
CA LEU A 9 -7.92 6.74 -5.44
C LEU A 9 -9.13 7.64 -5.16
N ALA A 10 -8.97 8.97 -5.27
CA ALA A 10 -10.08 9.91 -5.12
C ALA A 10 -11.17 9.75 -6.19
N ALA A 11 -10.82 9.29 -7.40
CA ALA A 11 -11.78 9.06 -8.48
C ALA A 11 -12.62 7.78 -8.27
N ILE A 12 -12.12 6.82 -7.49
CA ILE A 12 -12.78 5.53 -7.24
C ILE A 12 -13.84 5.64 -6.14
N GLY A 13 -13.80 6.68 -5.30
CA GLY A 13 -14.74 6.91 -4.21
C GLY A 13 -14.01 6.98 -2.86
N GLU A 14 -14.65 6.50 -1.80
CA GLU A 14 -14.06 6.47 -0.46
C GLU A 14 -13.12 5.25 -0.37
N PRO A 15 -11.79 5.44 -0.34
CA PRO A 15 -10.87 4.31 -0.34
C PRO A 15 -10.90 3.65 1.04
N ILE A 16 -11.45 2.44 1.11
CA ILE A 16 -11.39 1.61 2.32
C ILE A 16 -10.00 0.99 2.35
N VAL A 17 -9.08 1.63 3.06
CA VAL A 17 -7.75 1.09 3.32
C VAL A 17 -7.72 0.59 4.76
N ASP A 18 -7.77 -0.73 4.92
CA ASP A 18 -7.58 -1.38 6.22
C ASP A 18 -6.11 -1.75 6.41
N VAL A 19 -5.53 -1.31 7.53
CA VAL A 19 -4.17 -1.72 7.91
C VAL A 19 -4.26 -3.11 8.51
N LEU A 20 -3.81 -4.11 7.76
CA LEU A 20 -3.78 -5.50 8.22
C LEU A 20 -2.72 -5.72 9.31
N VAL A 21 -1.54 -5.12 9.18
CA VAL A 21 -0.44 -5.26 10.14
C VAL A 21 0.56 -4.09 10.03
N ALA A 22 1.11 -3.64 11.18
CA ALA A 22 2.18 -2.65 11.24
C ALA A 22 3.19 -3.06 12.35
N PRO A 23 4.01 -4.11 12.12
CA PRO A 23 4.79 -4.75 13.18
C PRO A 23 5.86 -3.83 13.78
N SER A 24 6.30 -2.82 13.03
CA SER A 24 7.25 -1.80 13.49
C SER A 24 6.59 -0.47 13.87
N GLY A 25 5.25 -0.40 13.88
CA GLY A 25 4.47 0.82 14.10
C GLY A 25 4.24 1.62 12.81
N LEU A 26 3.49 2.72 12.92
CA LEU A 26 3.10 3.59 11.80
C LEU A 26 4.08 4.74 11.55
N ASP A 27 4.99 5.03 12.50
CA ASP A 27 5.95 6.14 12.42
C ASP A 27 7.33 5.68 11.91
N VAL A 28 7.36 4.62 11.11
CA VAL A 28 8.58 4.05 10.56
C VAL A 28 8.88 4.60 9.17
N THR A 29 10.16 4.83 8.90
CA THR A 29 10.59 5.20 7.55
C THR A 29 10.50 3.99 6.63
N VAL A 30 9.79 4.15 5.51
CA VAL A 30 9.72 3.15 4.44
C VAL A 30 10.61 3.57 3.26
N SER A 31 11.19 2.59 2.58
CA SER A 31 12.02 2.81 1.40
C SER A 31 11.22 3.11 0.13
N GLY A 32 9.92 2.80 0.13
CA GLY A 32 8.99 3.04 -0.97
C GLY A 32 7.69 2.25 -0.79
N ALA A 33 6.84 2.26 -1.82
CA ALA A 33 5.61 1.46 -1.86
C ALA A 33 5.72 0.30 -2.86
N ALA A 34 5.05 -0.80 -2.58
CA ALA A 34 4.88 -1.95 -3.45
C ALA A 34 3.39 -2.25 -3.60
N ILE A 35 2.92 -2.51 -4.82
CA ILE A 35 1.61 -3.11 -5.06
C ILE A 35 1.85 -4.61 -5.23
N VAL A 36 1.18 -5.41 -4.43
CA VAL A 36 1.34 -6.86 -4.39
C VAL A 36 -0.03 -7.49 -4.56
N ASP A 37 -0.08 -8.60 -5.29
CA ASP A 37 -1.29 -9.39 -5.46
C ASP A 37 -1.70 -10.01 -4.10
N PRO A 38 -2.98 -10.07 -3.73
CA PRO A 38 -3.41 -10.63 -2.44
C PRO A 38 -2.97 -12.09 -2.22
N GLU A 39 -2.71 -12.82 -3.30
CA GLU A 39 -2.26 -14.21 -3.29
C GLU A 39 -0.75 -14.38 -3.03
N ASP A 40 0.05 -13.31 -3.18
CA ASP A 40 1.49 -13.31 -2.98
C ASP A 40 1.87 -13.03 -1.51
N ASP A 41 3.07 -13.46 -1.09
CA ASP A 41 3.56 -13.19 0.26
C ASP A 41 4.06 -11.73 0.40
N PRO A 42 3.41 -10.86 1.21
CA PRO A 42 3.80 -9.46 1.37
C PRO A 42 5.15 -9.31 2.07
N THR A 43 5.66 -10.36 2.73
CA THR A 43 6.96 -10.31 3.43
C THR A 43 8.16 -10.29 2.49
N ASP A 44 7.96 -10.58 1.20
CA ASP A 44 8.98 -10.46 0.15
C ASP A 44 9.36 -9.01 -0.18
N GLN A 45 8.72 -8.02 0.44
CA GLN A 45 8.97 -6.58 0.26
C GLN A 45 9.48 -5.90 1.55
N PRO A 46 10.64 -6.30 2.10
CA PRO A 46 11.11 -5.78 3.37
C PRO A 46 11.35 -4.27 3.33
N GLY A 47 10.86 -3.56 4.36
CA GLY A 47 11.02 -2.12 4.50
C GLY A 47 10.24 -1.28 3.48
N ARG A 48 9.26 -1.88 2.79
CA ARG A 48 8.33 -1.18 1.89
C ARG A 48 6.93 -1.14 2.48
N LEU A 49 6.16 -0.12 2.13
CA LEU A 49 4.71 -0.10 2.35
C LEU A 49 4.06 -0.99 1.28
N VAL A 50 3.44 -2.09 1.68
CA VAL A 50 2.76 -3.00 0.76
C VAL A 50 1.28 -2.65 0.69
N LEU A 51 0.80 -2.42 -0.53
CA LEU A 51 -0.61 -2.25 -0.86
C LEU A 51 -1.09 -3.54 -1.52
N LEU A 52 -1.93 -4.30 -0.80
CA LEU A 52 -2.63 -5.45 -1.36
C LEU A 52 -3.88 -4.92 -2.06
N ILE A 53 -3.96 -5.11 -3.38
CA ILE A 53 -5.08 -4.65 -4.20
C ILE A 53 -5.69 -5.87 -4.88
N GLY A 54 -6.96 -6.14 -4.62
CA GLY A 54 -7.78 -7.18 -5.25
C GLY A 54 -9.15 -6.65 -5.64
#